data_AF-A0A1A8Q924-F1
#
_entry.id   AF-A0A1A8Q924-F1
#
_cell.length_a   1.000
_cell.length_b   1.000
_cell.length_c   1.000
_cell.angle_alpha   90.00
_cell.angle_beta   90.00
_cell.angle_gamma   90.00
#
_symmetry.space_group_name_H-M   'P 1'
#
loop_
_entity.id
_entity.type
_entity.pdbx_description
1 polymer ?
#
loop_
_entity_poly.entity_id
_entity_poly.type
_entity_poly.pdbx_seq_one_letter_code
_entity_poly.pdbx_strand_id
1 'polypeptide(L)' 'VMGIVQDTLTAVRKFTKRDVFLERGEVMNLLMFLSTWDGKMPQPAILKPRPLWTGKQVFSLIIPGHINVIRTHSTHP' A
#
# COMPACT_ATOMS: atom_id res chain seq x y z
N VAL A 1 -17.79 9.27 15.85
CA VAL A 1 -16.96 9.53 14.64
C VAL A 1 -15.92 8.44 14.56
N MET A 2 -15.67 7.86 13.38
CA MET A 2 -14.76 6.72 13.20
C MET A 2 -13.57 7.10 12.30
N GLY A 3 -12.40 6.52 12.58
CA GLY A 3 -11.19 6.69 11.80
C GLY A 3 -10.16 5.61 12.13
N ILE A 4 -9.11 5.49 11.31
CA ILE A 4 -7.99 4.60 11.58
C ILE A 4 -7.14 5.20 12.71
N VAL A 5 -6.89 4.44 13.77
CA VAL A 5 -6.24 4.92 15.01
C VAL A 5 -5.08 4.00 15.44
N GLN A 6 -4.32 4.45 16.43
CA GLN A 6 -3.29 3.67 17.16
C GLN A 6 -2.27 2.99 16.24
N ASP A 7 -2.18 1.67 16.31
CA ASP A 7 -1.15 0.87 15.64
C ASP A 7 -1.33 0.89 14.14
N THR A 8 -2.57 0.76 13.65
CA THR A 8 -2.85 0.78 12.21
C THR A 8 -2.50 2.12 11.60
N LEU A 9 -2.78 3.23 12.30
CA LEU A 9 -2.40 4.57 11.82
C LEU A 9 -0.87 4.72 11.74
N THR A 10 -0.17 4.23 12.76
CA THR A 10 1.30 4.25 12.81
C THR A 10 1.91 3.34 11.74
N ALA A 11 1.35 2.16 11.54
CA ALA A 11 1.77 1.17 10.56
C ALA A 11 1.55 1.69 9.14
N VAL A 12 0.40 2.29 8.81
CA VAL A 12 0.12 2.88 7.49
C VAL A 12 1.14 3.96 7.15
N ARG A 13 1.51 4.82 8.11
CA ARG A 13 2.57 5.82 7.92
C ARG A 13 3.91 5.16 7.58
N LYS A 14 4.31 4.12 8.32
CA LYS A 14 5.59 3.41 8.07
C LYS A 14 5.55 2.68 6.73
N PHE A 15 4.46 1.97 6.46
CA PHE A 15 4.24 1.14 5.27
C PHE A 15 4.24 1.95 3.97
N THR A 16 3.66 3.15 3.97
CA THR A 16 3.54 3.98 2.76
C THR A 16 4.74 4.91 2.52
N LYS A 17 5.84 4.79 3.27
CA LYS A 17 7.08 5.54 2.97
C LYS A 17 7.68 5.11 1.62
N ARG A 18 8.58 5.94 1.07
CA ARG A 18 9.16 5.70 -0.28
C ARG A 18 10.23 4.60 -0.29
N ASP A 19 10.86 4.36 0.85
CA ASP A 19 11.92 3.40 1.09
C ASP A 19 11.40 1.99 1.44
N VAL A 20 10.08 1.80 1.51
CA VAL A 20 9.47 0.50 1.82
C VAL A 20 9.20 -0.27 0.52
N PHE A 21 9.89 -1.40 0.39
CA PHE A 21 9.73 -2.36 -0.68
C PHE A 21 9.32 -3.72 -0.12
N LEU A 22 8.45 -4.39 -0.85
CA LEU A 22 7.90 -5.69 -0.51
C LEU A 22 8.29 -6.72 -1.58
N GLU A 23 8.61 -7.91 -1.13
CA GLU A 23 8.87 -9.06 -1.98
C GLU A 23 7.58 -9.75 -2.41
N ARG A 24 7.67 -10.55 -3.47
CA ARG A 24 6.51 -11.26 -4.05
C ARG A 24 5.73 -12.06 -3.00
N GLY A 25 6.42 -12.76 -2.10
CA GLY A 25 5.78 -13.56 -1.05
C GLY A 25 5.01 -12.72 -0.04
N GLU A 26 5.56 -11.58 0.37
CA GLU A 26 4.91 -10.64 1.29
C GLU A 26 3.66 -10.02 0.65
N VAL A 27 3.77 -9.62 -0.62
CA VAL A 27 2.62 -9.08 -1.39
C VAL A 27 1.54 -10.14 -1.52
N MET A 28 1.88 -11.38 -1.87
CA MET A 28 0.93 -12.49 -1.96
C MET A 28 0.20 -12.71 -0.63
N ASN A 29 0.95 -12.75 0.48
CA ASN A 29 0.35 -12.93 1.80
C ASN A 29 -0.60 -11.78 2.15
N LEU A 30 -0.23 -10.53 1.87
CA LEU A 30 -1.09 -9.37 2.09
C LEU A 30 -2.37 -9.42 1.24
N LEU A 31 -2.27 -9.85 -0.02
CA LEU A 31 -3.43 -9.97 -0.93
C LEU A 31 -4.46 -11.00 -0.45
N MET A 32 -4.03 -12.03 0.29
CA MET A 32 -4.97 -13.01 0.89
C MET A 32 -5.94 -12.38 1.89
N PHE A 33 -5.59 -11.23 2.49
CA PHE A 33 -6.45 -10.51 3.43
C PHE A 33 -7.41 -9.53 2.73
N LEU A 34 -7.25 -9.29 1.43
CA LEU A 34 -8.08 -8.35 0.68
C LEU A 34 -9.28 -9.09 0.07
N SER A 35 -10.45 -8.99 0.70
CA SER A 35 -11.69 -9.65 0.24
C SER A 35 -12.20 -9.15 -1.11
N THR A 36 -11.83 -7.94 -1.51
CA THR A 36 -12.21 -7.31 -2.79
C THR A 36 -11.18 -7.54 -3.89
N TRP A 37 -10.19 -8.41 -3.66
CA TRP A 37 -9.15 -8.68 -4.65
C TRP A 37 -9.70 -9.48 -5.84
N ASP A 38 -9.37 -9.04 -7.06
CA ASP A 38 -9.83 -9.62 -8.33
C ASP A 38 -8.97 -10.82 -8.80
N GLY A 39 -8.06 -11.30 -7.96
CA GLY A 39 -7.12 -12.37 -8.29
C GLY A 39 -5.94 -11.95 -9.17
N LYS A 40 -5.84 -10.67 -9.55
CA LYS A 40 -4.74 -10.16 -10.38
C LYS A 40 -3.71 -9.45 -9.52
N MET A 41 -2.48 -9.94 -9.58
CA MET A 41 -1.37 -9.27 -8.91
C MET A 41 -1.00 -7.98 -9.67
N PRO A 42 -0.82 -6.84 -8.98
CA PRO A 42 -0.36 -5.63 -9.64
C PRO A 42 1.06 -5.81 -10.21
N GLN A 43 1.39 -5.04 -11.24
CA GLN A 43 2.75 -5.00 -11.76
C GLN A 43 3.71 -4.41 -10.70
N PRO A 44 4.90 -5.02 -10.48
CA PRO A 44 5.87 -4.48 -9.53
C PRO A 44 6.38 -3.10 -9.97
N ALA A 45 6.69 -2.22 -9.02
CA ALA A 45 7.30 -0.91 -9.30
C ALA A 45 8.74 -1.04 -9.83
N ILE A 46 9.46 -2.07 -9.39
CA ILE A 46 10.81 -2.38 -9.86
C ILE A 46 10.79 -3.77 -10.45
N LEU A 47 11.25 -3.92 -11.70
CA LEU A 47 11.26 -5.19 -12.40
C LEU A 47 12.60 -5.93 -12.31
N LYS A 48 13.70 -5.19 -12.22
CA LYS A 48 15.08 -5.71 -12.20
C LYS A 48 15.88 -5.05 -11.08
N PRO A 49 16.85 -5.74 -10.45
CA PRO A 49 17.26 -7.13 -10.69
C PRO A 49 16.26 -8.17 -10.15
N ARG A 50 15.33 -7.75 -9.28
CA ARG A 50 14.26 -8.58 -8.73
C ARG A 50 12.95 -7.80 -8.67
N PRO A 51 11.79 -8.46 -8.76
CA PRO A 51 10.51 -7.78 -8.70
C PRO A 51 10.24 -7.26 -7.28
N LEU A 52 9.98 -5.96 -7.14
CA LEU A 52 9.63 -5.31 -5.88
C LEU A 52 8.39 -4.44 -6.03
N TRP A 53 7.54 -4.47 -5.01
CA TRP A 53 6.35 -3.62 -4.90
C TRP A 53 6.57 -2.58 -3.82
N THR A 54 5.98 -1.40 -3.99
CA THR A 54 5.97 -0.41 -2.92
C THR A 54 4.76 -0.60 -2.00
N GLY A 55 4.88 -0.18 -0.76
CA GLY A 55 3.72 -0.17 0.14
C GLY A 55 2.56 0.69 -0.41
N LYS A 56 2.86 1.77 -1.15
CA LYS A 56 1.81 2.60 -1.80
C LYS A 56 1.04 1.83 -2.87
N GLN A 57 1.72 1.03 -3.70
CA GLN A 57 1.03 0.21 -4.71
C GLN A 57 0.04 -0.75 -4.07
N VAL A 58 0.44 -1.42 -2.99
CA VAL A 58 -0.44 -2.35 -2.25
C VAL A 58 -1.56 -1.57 -1.55
N PHE A 59 -1.25 -0.44 -0.94
CA PHE A 59 -2.24 0.41 -0.27
C PHE A 59 -3.32 0.92 -1.24
N SER A 60 -2.96 1.24 -2.48
CA SER A 60 -3.92 1.68 -3.50
C SER A 60 -4.98 0.61 -3.82
N LEU A 61 -4.69 -0.68 -3.65
CA LEU A 61 -5.68 -1.75 -3.87
C LEU A 61 -6.80 -1.76 -2.83
N ILE A 62 -6.55 -1.15 -1.66
CA ILE A 62 -7.52 -1.05 -0.56
C ILE A 62 -8.50 0.12 -0.80
N ILE A 63 -8.08 1.12 -1.59
CA ILE A 63 -8.90 2.30 -1.90
C ILE A 63 -9.90 1.92 -3.00
N PRO A 64 -11.22 2.02 -2.77
CA PRO A 64 -12.21 1.61 -3.75
C PRO A 64 -12.39 2.64 -4.86
N GLY A 65 -12.70 2.16 -6.06
CA GLY A 65 -13.14 2.98 -7.19
C GLY A 65 -12.10 4.00 -7.69
N HIS A 66 -12.59 5.17 -8.11
CA HIS A 66 -11.78 6.24 -8.68
C HIS A 66 -11.85 7.50 -7.80
N ILE A 67 -11.07 7.49 -6.72
CA ILE A 67 -11.04 8.58 -5.74
C ILE A 67 -9.85 9.50 -6.00
N ASN A 68 -10.13 10.79 -6.17
CA ASN A 68 -9.10 11.83 -6.31
C ASN A 68 -9.07 12.69 -5.06
N VAL A 69 -7.91 12.75 -4.39
CA VAL A 69 -7.71 13.54 -3.16
C VAL A 69 -6.29 14.09 -3.14
N ILE A 70 -6.15 15.36 -2.77
CA ILE A 70 -4.85 16.02 -2.54
C ILE A 70 -4.78 16.41 -1.07
N ARG A 71 -3.76 15.91 -0.37
CA ARG A 71 -3.49 16.20 1.03
C ARG A 71 -1.99 16.31 1.27
N THR A 72 -1.62 17.09 2.27
CA THR A 72 -0.24 17.24 2.73
C THR A 72 0.03 16.31 3.91
N HIS A 73 1.28 15.85 4.02
CA HIS A 73 1.76 15.17 5.23
C HIS A 73 1.97 16.22 6.34
N SER A 74 1.93 15.80 7.61
CA SER A 74 2.08 16.72 8.76
C SER A 74 3.43 17.47 8.79
N THR A 75 4.43 16.96 8.07
CA THR A 75 5.77 17.56 7.94
C THR A 75 6.00 18.15 6.55
N HIS A 76 4.93 18.45 5.81
CA HIS A 76 5.05 19.20 4.56
C HIS A 76 5.53 20.63 4.90
N PRO A 77 6.47 21.21 4.12
CA PRO A 77 6.93 22.57 4.34
C PRO A 77 5.80 23.59 4.22
#